data_AF-A0A9E3I897-F1
#
_entry.id   AF-A0A9E3I897-F1
#
_cell.length_a   1.000
_cell.length_b   1.000
_cell.length_c   1.000
_cell.angle_alpha   90.00
_cell.angle_beta   90.00
_cell.angle_gamma   90.00
#
_symmetry.space_group_name_H-M   'P 1'
#
loop_
_entity.id
_entity.type
_entity.pdbx_description
1 polymer ?
#
loop_
_entity_poly.entity_id
_entity_poly.type
_entity_poly.pdbx_seq_one_letter_code
_entity_poly.pdbx_strand_id
1 'polypeptide(L)'
;MAFTNIQKLQAVILTVFLVIFVFGSACPGDTFTNRKTQEVLHGYATTRSKGGQTTVHTQEKGVLTLNLSRWKITGDRSGRNNKVIILTLDDHLGLNIERQALEQAIIKSINQGPLFILIEINTPGGRLDLVQRICGLITNNKNCRVFASVKGGNYRGAISGGAAIAIACDKIFMSDNSVIGAAALVAISGTGPKEVKKVYGEVLGEKLVSAWRAQLASLAERHGRPGILAMAMADRDIEVIEVSEDNRRLFIDPANKRPQQNTVHVWSKKGALLTLTAQDAVKCGIADKVVNSRRELLRHLQAQDAQIVTNNDLQNARMELKRVKGQIERIRKSLDFKTQQLEYEHPTPKVLKILRSARSDFQTLIRLAKKYPDLQLSARPFEDELNSIEAAYDKIKRTTRRRR
;
A
#
# COMPACT_ATOMS: atom_id res chain seq x y z
N MET A 1 -9.67 -17.85 64.53
CA MET A 1 -8.41 -18.01 63.76
C MET A 1 -8.65 -18.46 62.31
N ALA A 2 -9.68 -17.96 61.61
CA ALA A 2 -9.98 -18.36 60.22
C ALA A 2 -10.28 -17.19 59.26
N PHE A 3 -10.25 -15.93 59.72
CA PHE A 3 -10.58 -14.75 58.90
C PHE A 3 -9.37 -13.91 58.49
N THR A 4 -8.16 -14.22 58.96
CA THR A 4 -6.93 -13.50 58.63
C THR A 4 -6.17 -14.07 57.42
N ASN A 5 -6.66 -15.16 56.80
CA ASN A 5 -6.00 -15.81 55.66
C ASN A 5 -6.58 -15.47 54.28
N ILE A 6 -7.73 -14.79 54.19
CA ILE A 6 -8.35 -14.44 52.90
C ILE A 6 -7.72 -13.17 52.30
N GLN A 7 -7.27 -12.22 53.13
CA GLN A 7 -6.54 -11.03 52.64
C GLN A 7 -5.10 -11.33 52.22
N LYS A 8 -4.45 -12.35 52.80
CA LYS A 8 -3.12 -12.81 52.34
C LYS A 8 -3.19 -13.59 51.03
N LEU A 9 -4.31 -14.24 50.71
CA LEU A 9 -4.49 -14.92 49.42
C LEU A 9 -4.72 -13.93 48.27
N GLN A 10 -5.37 -12.79 48.51
CA GLN A 10 -5.51 -11.72 47.52
C GLN A 10 -4.20 -10.93 47.29
N ALA A 11 -3.27 -10.92 48.26
CA ALA A 11 -1.96 -10.29 48.10
C ALA A 11 -0.91 -11.19 47.42
N VAL A 12 -1.10 -12.52 47.41
CA VAL A 12 -0.20 -13.46 46.72
C VAL A 12 -0.59 -13.67 45.25
N ILE A 13 -1.86 -13.45 44.88
CA ILE A 13 -2.34 -13.53 43.49
C ILE A 13 -1.93 -12.30 42.65
N LEU A 14 -1.43 -11.23 43.26
CA LEU A 14 -1.02 -10.01 42.55
C LEU A 14 0.47 -9.95 42.16
N THR A 15 1.27 -10.98 42.49
CA THR A 15 2.75 -10.82 42.52
C THR A 15 3.52 -11.74 41.57
N VAL A 16 2.90 -12.55 40.71
CA VAL A 16 3.64 -13.35 39.71
C VAL A 16 2.88 -13.42 38.39
N PHE A 17 3.10 -12.40 37.56
CA PHE A 17 3.46 -12.53 36.13
C PHE A 17 3.71 -11.11 35.64
N LEU A 18 4.82 -10.51 36.12
CA LEU A 18 5.52 -9.53 35.31
C LEU A 18 6.06 -10.33 34.11
N VAL A 19 5.19 -10.57 33.12
CA VAL A 19 5.65 -10.87 31.77
C VAL A 19 6.47 -9.64 31.41
N ILE A 20 7.78 -9.76 31.58
CA ILE A 20 8.73 -8.96 30.87
C ILE A 20 8.43 -9.30 29.41
N PHE A 21 7.48 -8.55 28.83
CA PHE A 21 7.59 -8.23 27.43
C PHE A 21 8.98 -7.64 27.34
N VAL A 22 9.92 -8.47 26.89
CA VAL A 22 11.09 -7.98 26.21
C VAL A 22 10.47 -7.18 25.08
N PHE A 23 10.28 -5.89 25.33
CA PHE A 23 10.01 -4.91 24.31
C PHE A 23 11.19 -5.10 23.38
N GLY A 24 10.98 -5.90 22.33
CA GLY A 24 11.86 -5.97 21.19
C GLY A 24 11.97 -4.53 20.75
N SER A 25 13.07 -3.92 21.16
CA SER A 25 13.31 -2.50 21.12
C SER A 25 12.92 -2.04 19.73
N ALA A 26 12.02 -1.06 19.67
CA ALA A 26 11.82 -0.31 18.44
C ALA A 26 13.16 0.40 18.19
N CYS A 27 14.07 -0.29 17.51
CA CYS A 27 15.42 0.16 17.27
C CYS A 27 15.42 1.14 16.08
N PRO A 28 15.68 2.45 16.30
CA PRO A 28 15.66 3.60 15.36
C PRO A 28 16.98 4.02 14.62
N GLY A 29 17.62 3.20 13.77
CA GLY A 29 19.07 3.34 13.44
C GLY A 29 19.69 2.08 12.84
N ASP A 30 20.83 2.15 12.15
CA ASP A 30 21.58 0.96 11.69
C ASP A 30 23.07 1.06 12.08
N THR A 31 23.55 0.09 12.86
CA THR A 31 24.98 -0.15 13.05
C THR A 31 25.47 -1.23 12.09
N PHE A 32 26.51 -0.89 11.35
CA PHE A 32 27.24 -1.78 10.45
C PHE A 32 28.53 -2.22 11.14
N THR A 33 28.63 -3.51 11.48
CA THR A 33 29.87 -4.10 12.01
C THR A 33 30.52 -4.98 10.96
N ASN A 34 31.73 -4.65 10.54
CA ASN A 34 32.47 -5.44 9.56
C ASN A 34 32.82 -6.80 10.16
N ARG A 35 32.46 -7.89 9.47
CA ARG A 35 32.63 -9.25 9.98
C ARG A 35 34.09 -9.65 10.17
N LYS A 36 35.02 -9.05 9.41
CA LYS A 36 36.46 -9.40 9.45
C LYS A 36 37.26 -8.41 10.28
N THR A 37 37.08 -7.11 10.04
CA THR A 37 37.90 -6.07 10.69
C THR A 37 37.34 -5.62 12.03
N GLN A 38 36.09 -6.00 12.36
CA GLN A 38 35.33 -5.48 13.50
C GLN A 38 35.13 -3.96 13.47
N GLU A 39 35.40 -3.31 12.34
CA GLU A 39 35.08 -1.89 12.13
C GLU A 39 33.58 -1.65 12.33
N VAL A 40 33.25 -0.58 13.05
CA VAL A 40 31.87 -0.17 13.32
C VAL A 40 31.59 1.15 12.60
N LEU A 41 30.49 1.20 11.86
CA LEU A 41 29.97 2.40 11.21
C LEU A 41 28.51 2.57 11.58
N HIS A 42 28.10 3.81 11.85
CA HIS A 42 26.71 4.15 12.13
C HIS A 42 26.12 4.89 10.94
N GLY A 43 24.99 4.43 10.44
CA GLY A 43 24.43 5.05 9.24
C GLY A 43 23.08 4.51 8.79
N TYR A 44 22.84 4.62 7.49
CA TYR A 44 21.74 3.94 6.82
C TYR A 44 22.12 3.56 5.39
N ALA A 45 21.63 2.41 4.95
CA ALA A 45 21.77 1.95 3.58
C ALA A 45 20.67 2.54 2.68
N THR A 46 21.01 2.88 1.45
CA THR A 46 20.06 3.34 0.42
C THR A 46 19.60 2.17 -0.45
N THR A 47 18.59 2.38 -1.28
CA THR A 47 18.16 1.42 -2.31
C THR A 47 19.10 1.39 -3.52
N ARG A 48 20.13 2.26 -3.57
CA ARG A 48 21.05 2.35 -4.71
C ARG A 48 22.16 1.32 -4.57
N SER A 49 22.31 0.49 -5.60
CA SER A 49 23.44 -0.42 -5.72
C SER A 49 24.20 -0.22 -7.02
N LYS A 50 25.53 -0.22 -6.98
CA LYS A 50 26.42 -0.23 -8.15
C LYS A 50 27.37 -1.41 -8.04
N GLY A 51 27.36 -2.31 -9.04
CA GLY A 51 28.24 -3.48 -9.06
C GLY A 51 28.09 -4.41 -7.85
N GLY A 52 26.87 -4.60 -7.34
CA GLY A 52 26.60 -5.42 -6.14
C GLY A 52 26.95 -4.76 -4.80
N GLN A 53 27.44 -3.51 -4.81
CA GLN A 53 27.71 -2.74 -3.61
C GLN A 53 26.58 -1.72 -3.37
N THR A 54 26.21 -1.49 -2.12
CA THR A 54 25.14 -0.57 -1.71
C THR A 54 25.72 0.74 -1.23
N THR A 55 25.10 1.87 -1.60
CA THR A 55 25.48 3.17 -1.04
C THR A 55 24.97 3.30 0.39
N VAL A 56 25.88 3.60 1.31
CA VAL A 56 25.62 3.77 2.76
C VAL A 56 26.07 5.16 3.17
N HIS A 57 25.18 5.90 3.84
CA HIS A 57 25.53 7.16 4.49
C HIS A 57 25.95 6.87 5.91
N THR A 58 27.19 7.17 6.27
CA THR A 58 27.73 6.95 7.61
C THR A 58 28.06 8.27 8.31
N GLN A 59 28.05 8.25 9.63
CA GLN A 59 28.41 9.40 10.46
C GLN A 59 29.93 9.61 10.49
N GLU A 60 30.71 8.52 10.44
CA GLU A 60 32.17 8.55 10.62
C GLU A 60 32.92 8.90 9.33
N LYS A 61 32.41 8.45 8.18
CA LYS A 61 33.15 8.46 6.90
C LYS A 61 32.34 9.05 5.75
N GLY A 62 31.18 9.64 6.03
CA GLY A 62 30.31 10.18 5.01
C GLY A 62 29.73 9.09 4.11
N VAL A 63 29.70 9.31 2.79
CA VAL A 63 29.06 8.38 1.85
C VAL A 63 30.05 7.32 1.39
N LEU A 64 29.73 6.06 1.67
CA LEU A 64 30.50 4.89 1.25
C LEU A 64 29.70 4.00 0.30
N THR A 65 30.41 3.16 -0.45
CA THR A 65 29.80 2.05 -1.19
C THR A 65 30.29 0.74 -0.58
N LEU A 66 29.38 -0.03 0.02
CA LEU A 66 29.71 -1.21 0.82
C LEU A 66 29.08 -2.47 0.22
N ASN A 67 29.83 -3.57 0.20
CA ASN A 67 29.24 -4.90 0.01
C ASN A 67 28.64 -5.36 1.35
N LEU A 68 27.33 -5.19 1.52
CA LEU A 68 26.63 -5.45 2.78
C LEU A 68 26.74 -6.90 3.28
N SER A 69 27.06 -7.88 2.43
CA SER A 69 27.29 -9.27 2.88
C SER A 69 28.48 -9.39 3.83
N ARG A 70 29.44 -8.46 3.75
CA ARG A 70 30.62 -8.40 4.63
C ARG A 70 30.33 -7.76 5.99
N TRP A 71 29.12 -7.25 6.18
CA TRP A 71 28.73 -6.52 7.38
C TRP A 71 27.62 -7.28 8.11
N LYS A 72 27.65 -7.21 9.44
CA LYS A 72 26.49 -7.49 10.29
C LYS A 72 25.77 -6.17 10.49
N ILE A 73 24.50 -6.12 10.10
CA ILE A 73 23.66 -4.92 10.25
C ILE A 73 22.75 -5.17 11.45
N THR A 74 22.85 -4.30 12.44
CA THR A 74 21.97 -4.29 13.60
C THR A 74 21.11 -3.05 13.50
N GLY A 75 19.78 -3.20 13.51
CA GLY A 75 18.92 -2.05 13.71
C GLY A 75 19.08 -1.56 15.16
N ASP A 76 19.52 -0.33 15.39
CA ASP A 76 19.63 0.36 16.70
C ASP A 76 19.24 1.83 16.62
N ARG A 77 19.75 2.84 17.36
CA ARG A 77 19.41 4.29 17.20
C ARG A 77 20.41 5.05 16.34
N SER A 78 21.54 4.43 16.10
CA SER A 78 22.75 5.15 15.73
C SER A 78 22.79 5.29 14.22
N GLY A 79 23.01 6.51 13.73
CA GLY A 79 23.27 6.76 12.32
C GLY A 79 22.07 6.98 11.39
N ARG A 80 20.83 6.78 11.84
CA ARG A 80 19.65 7.26 11.09
C ARG A 80 19.32 8.71 11.42
N ASN A 81 18.65 9.37 10.49
CA ASN A 81 18.14 10.72 10.71
C ASN A 81 16.95 10.65 11.68
N ASN A 82 16.92 11.56 12.68
CA ASN A 82 15.82 11.69 13.63
C ASN A 82 14.55 12.26 12.96
N LYS A 83 14.00 11.49 12.03
CA LYS A 83 12.91 11.81 11.13
C LYS A 83 11.99 10.61 10.99
N VAL A 84 10.68 10.87 10.97
CA VAL A 84 9.66 9.89 10.60
C VAL A 84 8.99 10.38 9.33
N ILE A 85 8.96 9.53 8.31
CA ILE A 85 8.28 9.87 7.05
C ILE A 85 6.91 9.22 7.03
N ILE A 86 5.87 10.04 6.88
CA ILE A 86 4.48 9.60 6.83
C ILE A 86 4.00 9.59 5.37
N LEU A 87 3.44 8.46 4.97
CA LEU A 87 2.72 8.24 3.72
C LEU A 87 1.26 7.98 4.05
N THR A 88 0.35 8.37 3.17
CA THR A 88 -1.09 8.18 3.38
C THR A 88 -1.69 7.38 2.24
N LEU A 89 -2.32 6.25 2.55
CA LEU A 89 -3.13 5.43 1.65
C LEU A 89 -4.59 5.48 2.14
N ASP A 90 -5.30 6.51 1.69
CA ASP A 90 -6.62 6.92 2.19
C ASP A 90 -7.76 6.73 1.17
N ASP A 91 -7.52 6.00 0.09
CA ASP A 91 -8.50 5.76 -0.97
C ASP A 91 -8.15 4.46 -1.73
N HIS A 92 -9.02 4.06 -2.66
CA HIS A 92 -8.80 2.92 -3.54
C HIS A 92 -7.46 3.05 -4.30
N LEU A 93 -6.70 1.94 -4.40
CA LEU A 93 -5.46 1.87 -5.19
C LEU A 93 -5.73 1.14 -6.52
N GLY A 94 -6.18 1.89 -7.53
CA GLY A 94 -6.67 1.31 -8.79
C GLY A 94 -5.81 1.59 -10.02
N LEU A 95 -4.93 2.60 -9.94
CA LEU A 95 -4.28 3.18 -11.11
C LEU A 95 -2.76 3.03 -11.05
N ASN A 96 -2.12 2.88 -12.21
CA ASN A 96 -0.68 2.71 -12.29
C ASN A 96 0.07 3.95 -11.80
N ILE A 97 -0.43 5.16 -12.08
CA ILE A 97 0.14 6.42 -11.60
C ILE A 97 0.15 6.50 -10.07
N GLU A 98 -0.89 6.00 -9.39
CA GLU A 98 -0.97 5.94 -7.93
C GLU A 98 0.07 4.98 -7.38
N ARG A 99 0.14 3.77 -7.95
CA ARG A 99 1.14 2.77 -7.59
C ARG A 99 2.56 3.31 -7.80
N GLN A 100 2.85 3.95 -8.94
CA GLN A 100 4.15 4.55 -9.23
C GLN A 100 4.50 5.60 -8.19
N ALA A 101 3.56 6.49 -7.87
CA ALA A 101 3.77 7.54 -6.88
C ALA A 101 4.06 6.94 -5.50
N LEU A 102 3.30 5.94 -5.04
CA LEU A 102 3.52 5.29 -3.75
C LEU A 102 4.85 4.51 -3.70
N GLU A 103 5.21 3.76 -4.75
CA GLU A 103 6.52 3.08 -4.83
C GLU A 103 7.67 4.08 -4.74
N GLN A 104 7.60 5.17 -5.52
CA GLN A 104 8.63 6.20 -5.51
C GLN A 104 8.68 6.92 -4.16
N ALA A 105 7.55 7.16 -3.52
CA ALA A 105 7.49 7.76 -2.19
C ALA A 105 8.19 6.87 -1.15
N ILE A 106 7.93 5.55 -1.16
CA ILE A 106 8.63 4.58 -0.29
C ILE A 106 10.13 4.56 -0.58
N ILE A 107 10.54 4.43 -1.84
CA ILE A 107 11.96 4.38 -2.25
C ILE A 107 12.70 5.67 -1.84
N LYS A 108 12.13 6.84 -2.14
CA LYS A 108 12.70 8.13 -1.71
C LYS A 108 12.80 8.21 -0.20
N SER A 109 11.79 7.71 0.52
CA SER A 109 11.79 7.71 1.98
C SER A 109 12.90 6.83 2.55
N ILE A 110 13.09 5.61 2.02
CA ILE A 110 14.21 4.74 2.41
C ILE A 110 15.55 5.46 2.21
N ASN A 111 15.73 6.13 1.07
CA ASN A 111 16.95 6.84 0.73
C ASN A 111 17.23 8.10 1.57
N GLN A 112 16.26 8.55 2.37
CA GLN A 112 16.45 9.64 3.34
C GLN A 112 16.87 9.14 4.72
N GLY A 113 16.96 7.82 4.94
CA GLY A 113 17.37 7.24 6.21
C GLY A 113 16.54 7.65 7.44
N PRO A 114 15.19 7.72 7.36
CA PRO A 114 14.37 8.02 8.53
C PRO A 114 14.44 6.87 9.53
N LEU A 115 14.07 7.14 10.78
CA LEU A 115 13.91 6.12 11.82
C LEU A 115 12.99 4.99 11.35
N PHE A 116 11.88 5.35 10.69
CA PHE A 116 10.97 4.44 10.02
C PHE A 116 10.05 5.23 9.06
N ILE A 117 9.39 4.48 8.19
CA ILE A 117 8.30 4.95 7.34
C ILE A 117 6.99 4.53 8.01
N LEU A 118 6.04 5.44 8.14
CA LEU A 118 4.69 5.16 8.63
C LEU A 118 3.69 5.32 7.48
N ILE A 119 3.02 4.24 7.10
CA ILE A 119 1.92 4.27 6.13
C ILE A 119 0.61 4.34 6.92
N GLU A 120 -0.09 5.46 6.84
CA GLU A 120 -1.44 5.59 7.36
C GLU A 120 -2.44 5.01 6.36
N ILE A 121 -3.16 3.97 6.77
CA ILE A 121 -4.01 3.17 5.89
C ILE A 121 -5.48 3.34 6.28
N ASN A 122 -6.28 3.78 5.33
CA ASN A 122 -7.74 3.79 5.38
C ASN A 122 -8.23 3.60 3.94
N THR A 123 -8.42 2.36 3.50
CA THR A 123 -8.67 2.05 2.08
C THR A 123 -9.63 0.88 1.95
N PRO A 124 -10.53 0.88 0.94
CA PRO A 124 -11.40 -0.24 0.67
C PRO A 124 -10.68 -1.37 -0.09
N GLY A 125 -9.43 -1.13 -0.52
CA GLY A 125 -8.63 -2.07 -1.30
C GLY A 125 -8.11 -1.47 -2.60
N GLY A 126 -7.78 -2.34 -3.55
CA GLY A 126 -7.13 -1.95 -4.78
C GLY A 126 -7.06 -3.07 -5.80
N ARG A 127 -6.52 -2.74 -6.98
CA ARG A 127 -6.24 -3.71 -8.04
C ARG A 127 -5.13 -4.67 -7.58
N LEU A 128 -5.36 -5.97 -7.72
CA LEU A 128 -4.51 -7.02 -7.13
C LEU A 128 -3.03 -6.89 -7.54
N ASP A 129 -2.75 -6.72 -8.82
CA ASP A 129 -1.38 -6.59 -9.35
C ASP A 129 -0.63 -5.38 -8.76
N LEU A 130 -1.32 -4.26 -8.57
CA LEU A 130 -0.75 -3.05 -7.97
C LEU A 130 -0.45 -3.28 -6.48
N VAL A 131 -1.39 -3.89 -5.75
CA VAL A 131 -1.25 -4.24 -4.33
C VAL A 131 -0.07 -5.19 -4.12
N GLN A 132 0.03 -6.25 -4.93
CA GLN A 132 1.13 -7.22 -4.87
C GLN A 132 2.49 -6.57 -5.05
N ARG A 133 2.60 -5.59 -5.97
CA ARG A 133 3.85 -4.83 -6.17
C ARG A 133 4.23 -3.99 -4.95
N ILE A 134 3.27 -3.30 -4.33
CA ILE A 134 3.52 -2.53 -3.10
C ILE A 134 3.94 -3.47 -1.96
N CYS A 135 3.23 -4.58 -1.76
CA CYS A 135 3.61 -5.58 -0.76
C CYS A 135 5.03 -6.10 -1.01
N GLY A 136 5.36 -6.45 -2.25
CA GLY A 136 6.70 -6.90 -2.63
C GLY A 136 7.79 -5.87 -2.36
N LEU A 137 7.54 -4.58 -2.65
CA LEU A 137 8.47 -3.50 -2.32
C LEU A 137 8.70 -3.39 -0.81
N ILE A 138 7.63 -3.46 -0.01
CA ILE A 138 7.71 -3.39 1.46
C ILE A 138 8.50 -4.60 2.00
N THR A 139 8.15 -5.82 1.60
CA THR A 139 8.76 -7.05 2.16
C THR A 139 10.18 -7.31 1.69
N ASN A 140 10.58 -6.79 0.52
CA ASN A 140 11.93 -6.97 -0.02
C ASN A 140 12.89 -5.85 0.43
N ASN A 141 12.37 -4.76 0.98
CA ASN A 141 13.17 -3.71 1.57
C ASN A 141 13.75 -4.16 2.91
N LYS A 142 15.08 -4.08 3.04
CA LYS A 142 15.82 -4.41 4.28
C LYS A 142 16.46 -3.18 4.94
N ASN A 143 16.30 -2.01 4.32
CA ASN A 143 17.10 -0.82 4.62
C ASN A 143 16.31 0.23 5.43
N CYS A 144 15.03 0.02 5.68
CA CYS A 144 14.21 0.88 6.53
C CYS A 144 12.97 0.13 7.00
N ARG A 145 12.54 0.35 8.23
CA ARG A 145 11.30 -0.25 8.75
C ARG A 145 10.09 0.49 8.20
N VAL A 146 9.07 -0.26 7.82
CA VAL A 146 7.78 0.26 7.34
C VAL A 146 6.69 -0.21 8.28
N PHE A 147 6.00 0.72 8.92
CA PHE A 147 4.90 0.45 9.84
C PHE A 147 3.57 0.88 9.23
N ALA A 148 2.52 0.12 9.48
CA ALA A 148 1.15 0.49 9.16
C ALA A 148 0.47 1.15 10.36
N SER A 149 -0.26 2.25 10.12
CA SER A 149 -1.23 2.81 11.05
C SER A 149 -2.61 2.79 10.41
N VAL A 150 -3.42 1.78 10.75
CA VAL A 150 -4.78 1.61 10.26
C VAL A 150 -5.72 2.59 10.96
N LYS A 151 -6.45 3.40 10.19
CA LYS A 151 -7.36 4.43 10.70
C LYS A 151 -8.81 4.06 10.42
N GLY A 152 -9.73 4.31 11.36
CA GLY A 152 -11.17 4.03 11.20
C GLY A 152 -11.97 5.09 10.43
N GLY A 153 -11.38 5.69 9.38
CA GLY A 153 -11.99 6.79 8.62
C GLY A 153 -13.12 6.35 7.66
N ASN A 154 -13.25 7.03 6.51
CA ASN A 154 -14.32 6.76 5.53
C ASN A 154 -14.39 5.31 5.03
N TYR A 155 -13.29 4.57 5.09
CA TYR A 155 -13.21 3.16 4.69
C TYR A 155 -13.12 2.21 5.89
N ARG A 156 -13.24 2.75 7.10
CA ARG A 156 -13.24 2.05 8.39
C ARG A 156 -11.95 1.27 8.69
N GLY A 157 -10.91 1.36 7.87
CA GLY A 157 -9.64 0.68 8.12
C GLY A 157 -8.96 0.14 6.87
N ALA A 158 -8.31 -1.02 7.01
CA ALA A 158 -7.52 -1.67 5.99
C ALA A 158 -8.30 -2.86 5.41
N ILE A 159 -9.11 -2.60 4.40
CA ILE A 159 -9.98 -3.60 3.76
C ILE A 159 -9.36 -4.10 2.46
N SER A 160 -9.60 -5.37 2.14
CA SER A 160 -9.17 -5.99 0.90
C SER A 160 -7.66 -5.88 0.66
N GLY A 161 -7.24 -5.31 -0.48
CA GLY A 161 -5.82 -5.03 -0.74
C GLY A 161 -5.13 -4.14 0.31
N GLY A 162 -5.89 -3.33 1.05
CA GLY A 162 -5.37 -2.58 2.20
C GLY A 162 -4.90 -3.48 3.34
N ALA A 163 -5.62 -4.58 3.61
CA ALA A 163 -5.23 -5.57 4.60
C ALA A 163 -3.89 -6.22 4.20
N ALA A 164 -3.71 -6.55 2.93
CA ALA A 164 -2.47 -7.12 2.42
C ALA A 164 -1.26 -6.17 2.62
N ILE A 165 -1.43 -4.88 2.30
CA ILE A 165 -0.39 -3.86 2.50
C ILE A 165 -0.06 -3.71 3.99
N ALA A 166 -1.07 -3.70 4.85
CA ALA A 166 -0.87 -3.65 6.30
C ALA A 166 -0.10 -4.89 6.80
N ILE A 167 -0.53 -6.10 6.40
CA ILE A 167 0.11 -7.37 6.76
C ILE A 167 1.57 -7.44 6.29
N ALA A 168 1.89 -6.85 5.13
CA ALA A 168 3.24 -6.77 4.59
C ALA A 168 4.19 -5.87 5.41
N CYS A 169 3.66 -4.93 6.21
CA CYS A 169 4.45 -4.02 7.04
C CYS A 169 5.06 -4.74 8.25
N ASP A 170 6.20 -4.22 8.76
CA ASP A 170 6.90 -4.80 9.91
C ASP A 170 6.05 -4.79 11.18
N LYS A 171 5.30 -3.69 11.40
CA LYS A 171 4.37 -3.53 12.52
C LYS A 171 3.05 -2.94 12.05
N ILE A 172 1.96 -3.34 12.70
CA ILE A 172 0.61 -2.83 12.44
C ILE A 172 0.04 -2.23 13.73
N PHE A 173 -0.27 -0.94 13.64
CA PHE A 173 -0.95 -0.21 14.69
C PHE A 173 -2.36 0.14 14.22
N MET A 174 -3.36 -0.07 15.07
CA MET A 174 -4.77 0.15 14.70
C MET A 174 -5.41 1.19 15.60
N SER A 175 -6.22 2.10 15.05
CA SER A 175 -7.15 2.91 15.85
C SER A 175 -8.30 2.04 16.34
N ASP A 176 -8.82 2.31 17.54
CA ASP A 176 -9.88 1.52 18.18
C ASP A 176 -11.15 1.34 17.31
N ASN A 177 -11.49 2.35 16.51
CA ASN A 177 -12.62 2.36 15.59
C ASN A 177 -12.31 1.77 14.20
N SER A 178 -11.17 1.09 14.04
CA SER A 178 -10.73 0.55 12.76
C SER A 178 -10.85 -0.97 12.66
N VAL A 179 -10.93 -1.45 11.42
CA VAL A 179 -10.96 -2.88 11.08
C VAL A 179 -9.88 -3.26 10.08
N ILE A 180 -9.52 -4.54 10.05
CA ILE A 180 -8.59 -5.13 9.08
C ILE A 180 -9.11 -6.49 8.59
N GLY A 181 -9.08 -6.74 7.28
CA GLY A 181 -9.48 -8.02 6.70
C GLY A 181 -10.30 -7.89 5.42
N ALA A 182 -11.26 -8.82 5.22
CA ALA A 182 -12.08 -8.92 4.01
C ALA A 182 -11.25 -8.84 2.71
N ALA A 183 -10.22 -9.66 2.64
CA ALA A 183 -9.21 -9.77 1.59
C ALA A 183 -9.60 -10.67 0.40
N ALA A 184 -10.89 -10.96 0.21
CA ALA A 184 -11.34 -11.80 -0.90
C ALA A 184 -11.12 -11.12 -2.27
N LEU A 185 -10.77 -11.93 -3.28
CA LEU A 185 -10.68 -11.45 -4.65
C LEU A 185 -12.07 -11.24 -5.25
N VAL A 186 -12.19 -10.19 -6.05
CA VAL A 186 -13.37 -9.90 -6.87
C VAL A 186 -12.94 -9.62 -8.30
N ALA A 187 -13.76 -10.05 -9.25
CA ALA A 187 -13.63 -9.74 -10.67
C ALA A 187 -14.52 -8.54 -11.01
N ILE A 188 -13.99 -7.55 -11.72
CA ILE A 188 -14.77 -6.40 -12.19
C ILE A 188 -15.36 -6.74 -13.56
N SER A 189 -16.68 -6.78 -13.66
CA SER A 189 -17.43 -6.99 -14.90
C SER A 189 -18.18 -5.72 -15.31
N GLY A 190 -18.72 -5.67 -16.54
CA GLY A 190 -19.56 -4.56 -16.99
C GLY A 190 -20.83 -4.35 -16.15
N THR A 191 -21.26 -5.39 -15.41
CA THR A 191 -22.40 -5.35 -14.47
C THR A 191 -21.99 -5.11 -13.01
N GLY A 192 -20.72 -4.77 -12.77
CA GLY A 192 -20.17 -4.55 -11.43
C GLY A 192 -19.29 -5.69 -10.91
N PRO A 193 -18.83 -5.61 -9.65
CA PRO A 193 -17.98 -6.62 -9.02
C PRO A 193 -18.71 -7.95 -8.85
N LYS A 194 -18.04 -9.06 -9.19
CA LYS A 194 -18.53 -10.43 -9.03
C LYS A 194 -17.47 -11.29 -8.37
N GLU A 195 -17.91 -12.40 -7.78
CA GLU A 195 -16.97 -13.42 -7.27
C GLU A 195 -16.14 -13.97 -8.44
N VAL A 196 -14.84 -14.17 -8.20
CA VAL A 196 -13.90 -14.62 -9.24
C VAL A 196 -14.35 -15.96 -9.84
N LYS A 197 -14.80 -16.91 -9.02
CA LYS A 197 -15.31 -18.22 -9.46
C LYS A 197 -16.53 -18.11 -10.37
N LYS A 198 -17.40 -17.11 -10.18
CA LYS A 198 -18.56 -16.86 -11.06
C LYS A 198 -18.17 -16.32 -12.43
N VAL A 199 -17.02 -15.66 -12.55
CA VAL A 199 -16.55 -15.05 -13.81
C VAL A 199 -15.63 -15.99 -14.59
N TYR A 200 -14.74 -16.70 -13.88
CA TYR A 200 -13.69 -17.52 -14.49
C TYR A 200 -13.94 -19.04 -14.37
N GLY A 201 -15.03 -19.45 -13.72
CA GLY A 201 -15.34 -20.85 -13.40
C GLY A 201 -14.60 -21.36 -12.17
N GLU A 202 -15.01 -22.53 -11.66
CA GLU A 202 -14.47 -23.11 -10.42
C GLU A 202 -12.96 -23.38 -10.50
N VAL A 203 -12.48 -24.02 -11.57
CA VAL A 203 -11.08 -24.44 -11.68
C VAL A 203 -10.11 -23.24 -11.73
N LEU A 204 -10.36 -22.28 -12.62
CA LEU A 204 -9.50 -21.10 -12.74
C LEU A 204 -9.71 -20.14 -11.58
N GLY A 205 -10.95 -19.98 -11.11
CA GLY A 205 -11.26 -19.14 -9.95
C GLY A 205 -10.58 -19.64 -8.67
N GLU A 206 -10.63 -20.94 -8.39
CA GLU A 206 -9.91 -21.54 -7.25
C GLU A 206 -8.39 -21.39 -7.42
N LYS A 207 -7.83 -21.54 -8.63
CA LYS A 207 -6.40 -21.30 -8.86
C LYS A 207 -5.98 -19.88 -8.47
N LEU A 208 -6.81 -18.88 -8.77
CA LEU A 208 -6.54 -17.47 -8.42
C LEU A 208 -6.69 -17.22 -6.91
N VAL A 209 -7.78 -17.72 -6.31
CA VAL A 209 -8.06 -17.54 -4.88
C VAL A 209 -7.04 -18.28 -4.01
N SER A 210 -6.70 -19.53 -4.36
CA SER A 210 -5.71 -20.34 -3.64
C SER A 210 -4.31 -19.72 -3.66
N ALA A 211 -3.88 -19.19 -4.81
CA ALA A 211 -2.61 -18.47 -4.92
C ALA A 211 -2.60 -17.21 -4.05
N TRP A 212 -3.71 -16.46 -4.02
CA TRP A 212 -3.81 -15.23 -3.23
C TRP A 212 -3.84 -15.48 -1.72
N ARG A 213 -4.63 -16.45 -1.23
CA ARG A 213 -4.65 -16.80 0.21
C ARG A 213 -3.28 -17.30 0.68
N ALA A 214 -2.58 -18.11 -0.12
CA ALA A 214 -1.22 -18.53 0.19
C ALA A 214 -0.22 -17.36 0.24
N GLN A 215 -0.37 -16.37 -0.65
CA GLN A 215 0.44 -15.16 -0.61
C GLN A 215 0.19 -14.35 0.67
N LEU A 216 -1.07 -14.17 1.08
CA LEU A 216 -1.40 -13.49 2.34
C LEU A 216 -0.82 -14.19 3.56
N ALA A 217 -0.88 -15.53 3.59
CA ALA A 217 -0.24 -16.32 4.64
C ALA A 217 1.27 -16.04 4.69
N SER A 218 1.94 -16.08 3.53
CA SER A 218 3.39 -15.83 3.44
C SER A 218 3.77 -14.41 3.90
N LEU A 219 2.94 -13.40 3.59
CA LEU A 219 3.14 -12.03 4.09
C LEU A 219 3.01 -11.96 5.63
N ALA A 220 2.02 -12.64 6.19
CA ALA A 220 1.78 -12.67 7.63
C ALA A 220 2.92 -13.40 8.38
N GLU A 221 3.27 -14.60 7.93
CA GLU A 221 4.28 -15.47 8.55
C GLU A 221 5.67 -14.83 8.57
N ARG A 222 6.01 -14.05 7.54
CA ARG A 222 7.28 -13.30 7.46
C ARG A 222 7.52 -12.40 8.68
N HIS A 223 6.45 -11.92 9.30
CA HIS A 223 6.48 -11.04 10.46
C HIS A 223 5.95 -11.71 11.73
N GLY A 224 5.85 -13.05 11.73
CA GLY A 224 5.41 -13.84 12.89
C GLY A 224 3.90 -13.75 13.18
N ARG A 225 3.09 -13.33 12.20
CA ARG A 225 1.62 -13.26 12.34
C ARG A 225 0.98 -14.60 11.90
N PRO A 226 -0.18 -15.00 12.44
CA PRO A 226 -0.79 -16.29 12.09
C PRO A 226 -1.25 -16.32 10.63
N GLY A 227 -0.56 -17.11 9.79
CA GLY A 227 -0.85 -17.22 8.36
C GLY A 227 -2.28 -17.66 8.07
N ILE A 228 -2.84 -18.59 8.86
CA ILE A 228 -4.20 -19.10 8.68
C ILE A 228 -5.28 -18.03 8.87
N LEU A 229 -5.07 -17.04 9.75
CA LEU A 229 -5.98 -15.91 9.90
C LEU A 229 -5.93 -15.01 8.66
N ALA A 230 -4.75 -14.78 8.09
CA ALA A 230 -4.61 -14.03 6.85
C ALA A 230 -5.27 -14.75 5.66
N MET A 231 -5.21 -16.09 5.62
CA MET A 231 -5.95 -16.88 4.63
C MET A 231 -7.47 -16.73 4.80
N ALA A 232 -7.98 -16.80 6.04
CA ALA A 232 -9.41 -16.63 6.35
C ALA A 232 -9.95 -15.23 6.01
N MET A 233 -9.08 -14.21 5.91
CA MET A 233 -9.48 -12.91 5.38
C MET A 233 -9.83 -12.98 3.89
N ALA A 234 -9.20 -13.87 3.13
CA ALA A 234 -9.39 -14.00 1.68
C ALA A 234 -10.36 -15.11 1.25
N ASP A 235 -10.60 -16.07 2.13
CA ASP A 235 -11.42 -17.24 1.82
C ASP A 235 -12.41 -17.54 2.95
N ARG A 236 -13.68 -17.55 2.60
CA ARG A 236 -14.79 -17.78 3.55
C ARG A 236 -14.92 -19.24 3.95
N ASP A 237 -14.27 -20.16 3.24
CA ASP A 237 -14.29 -21.58 3.57
C ASP A 237 -13.23 -21.97 4.61
N ILE A 238 -12.35 -21.04 4.98
CA ILE A 238 -11.31 -21.28 5.98
C ILE A 238 -11.83 -20.96 7.38
N GLU A 239 -11.93 -22.01 8.18
CA GLU A 239 -12.26 -21.95 9.59
C GLU A 239 -10.99 -21.82 10.42
N VAL A 240 -11.05 -21.02 11.48
CA VAL A 240 -9.90 -20.84 12.37
C VAL A 240 -10.38 -20.85 13.80
N ILE A 241 -9.87 -21.81 14.56
CA ILE A 241 -9.96 -21.81 16.01
C ILE A 241 -8.60 -21.52 16.61
N GLU A 242 -8.64 -20.90 17.79
CA GLU A 242 -7.50 -20.81 18.67
C GLU A 242 -7.57 -21.93 19.70
N VAL A 243 -6.48 -22.64 19.86
CA VAL A 243 -6.31 -23.66 20.90
C VAL A 243 -5.10 -23.36 21.76
N SER A 244 -5.16 -23.82 23.02
CA SER A 244 -4.01 -23.76 23.93
C SER A 244 -3.34 -25.14 24.03
N GLU A 245 -2.02 -25.16 23.90
CA GLU A 245 -1.16 -26.33 24.11
C GLU A 245 0.18 -25.87 24.70
N ASP A 246 0.62 -26.46 25.81
CA ASP A 246 1.91 -26.17 26.46
C ASP A 246 2.18 -24.66 26.65
N ASN A 247 1.16 -23.91 27.11
CA ASN A 247 1.17 -22.45 27.23
C ASN A 247 1.42 -21.67 25.92
N ARG A 248 1.35 -22.34 24.77
CA ARG A 248 1.38 -21.73 23.44
C ARG A 248 -0.04 -21.61 22.90
N ARG A 249 -0.26 -20.54 22.14
CA ARG A 249 -1.48 -20.31 21.38
C ARG A 249 -1.25 -20.77 19.96
N LEU A 250 -2.08 -21.67 19.48
CA LEU A 250 -2.04 -22.17 18.12
C LEU A 250 -3.33 -21.77 17.40
N PHE A 251 -3.19 -21.35 16.14
CA PHE A 251 -4.30 -21.05 15.26
C PHE A 251 -4.37 -22.16 14.23
N ILE A 252 -5.46 -22.93 14.25
CA ILE A 252 -5.58 -24.15 13.45
C ILE A 252 -6.96 -24.25 12.82
N ASP A 253 -7.03 -25.04 11.75
CA ASP A 253 -8.31 -25.55 11.23
C ASP A 253 -8.94 -26.46 12.30
N PRO A 254 -10.25 -26.30 12.62
CA PRO A 254 -10.96 -27.19 13.54
C PRO A 254 -10.79 -28.69 13.25
N ALA A 255 -10.66 -29.08 11.98
CA ALA A 255 -10.44 -30.47 11.59
C ALA A 255 -9.09 -31.04 12.10
N ASN A 256 -8.14 -30.17 12.42
CA ASN A 256 -6.82 -30.54 12.95
C ASN A 256 -6.75 -30.48 14.48
N LYS A 257 -7.87 -30.20 15.16
CA LYS A 257 -7.92 -30.12 16.63
C LYS A 257 -7.70 -31.49 17.25
N ARG A 258 -6.70 -31.61 18.14
CA ARG A 258 -6.48 -32.82 18.94
C ARG A 258 -7.42 -32.89 20.16
N PRO A 259 -7.75 -34.09 20.67
CA PRO A 259 -8.60 -34.26 21.85
C PRO A 259 -8.10 -33.51 23.10
N GLN A 260 -6.78 -33.45 23.29
CA GLN A 260 -6.13 -32.83 24.47
C GLN A 260 -6.11 -31.30 24.39
N GLN A 261 -6.32 -30.73 23.21
CA GLN A 261 -6.31 -29.27 23.02
C GLN A 261 -7.65 -28.67 23.45
N ASN A 262 -7.61 -27.59 24.23
CA ASN A 262 -8.81 -26.84 24.58
C ASN A 262 -9.02 -25.70 23.58
N THR A 263 -10.25 -25.57 23.07
CA THR A 263 -10.63 -24.43 22.23
C THR A 263 -10.76 -23.19 23.10
N VAL A 264 -9.99 -22.16 22.79
CA VAL A 264 -9.98 -20.87 23.48
C VAL A 264 -10.95 -19.90 22.80
N HIS A 265 -10.93 -19.88 21.46
CA HIS A 265 -11.73 -18.95 20.67
C HIS A 265 -12.01 -19.49 19.26
N VAL A 266 -13.12 -19.06 18.66
CA VAL A 266 -13.44 -19.31 17.25
C VAL A 266 -13.29 -17.99 16.51
N TRP A 267 -12.20 -17.84 15.74
CA TRP A 267 -11.88 -16.61 15.03
C TRP A 267 -12.59 -16.51 13.67
N SER A 268 -12.69 -17.63 12.95
CA SER A 268 -13.36 -17.69 11.65
C SER A 268 -14.25 -18.92 11.57
N LYS A 269 -15.44 -18.77 10.98
CA LYS A 269 -16.40 -19.84 10.73
C LYS A 269 -16.65 -19.94 9.23
N LYS A 270 -16.97 -21.15 8.77
CA LYS A 270 -17.26 -21.40 7.36
C LYS A 270 -18.42 -20.52 6.87
N GLY A 271 -18.25 -19.95 5.68
CA GLY A 271 -19.23 -19.08 5.03
C GLY A 271 -19.05 -17.59 5.28
N ALA A 272 -18.13 -17.18 6.18
CA ALA A 272 -17.84 -15.77 6.46
C ALA A 272 -16.36 -15.43 6.23
N LEU A 273 -16.09 -14.25 5.66
CA LEU A 273 -14.72 -13.72 5.58
C LEU A 273 -14.31 -13.16 6.93
N LEU A 274 -13.05 -13.39 7.32
CA LEU A 274 -12.50 -12.80 8.53
C LEU A 274 -12.29 -11.29 8.35
N THR A 275 -12.89 -10.51 9.25
CA THR A 275 -12.60 -9.09 9.44
C THR A 275 -12.48 -8.85 10.93
N LEU A 276 -11.35 -8.29 11.36
CA LEU A 276 -11.02 -8.13 12.76
C LEU A 276 -11.20 -6.67 13.18
N THR A 277 -11.78 -6.45 14.36
CA THR A 277 -11.67 -5.17 15.07
C THR A 277 -10.22 -4.93 15.50
N ALA A 278 -9.89 -3.70 15.89
CA ALA A 278 -8.55 -3.38 16.39
C ALA A 278 -8.15 -4.24 17.60
N GLN A 279 -9.08 -4.46 18.53
CA GLN A 279 -8.84 -5.27 19.73
C GLN A 279 -8.64 -6.74 19.38
N ASP A 280 -9.47 -7.28 18.49
CA ASP A 280 -9.36 -8.65 18.02
C ASP A 280 -8.07 -8.90 17.25
N ALA A 281 -7.68 -7.96 16.39
CA ALA A 281 -6.43 -8.04 15.64
C ALA A 281 -5.20 -8.07 16.56
N VAL A 282 -5.20 -7.29 17.63
CA VAL A 282 -4.13 -7.35 18.64
C VAL A 282 -4.21 -8.66 19.43
N LYS A 283 -5.41 -9.07 19.85
CA LYS A 283 -5.62 -10.29 20.62
C LYS A 283 -5.18 -11.54 19.85
N CYS A 284 -5.39 -11.62 18.54
CA CYS A 284 -4.97 -12.77 17.73
C CYS A 284 -3.55 -12.63 17.15
N GLY A 285 -2.85 -11.52 17.39
CA GLY A 285 -1.47 -11.31 16.93
C GLY A 285 -1.34 -10.91 15.46
N ILE A 286 -2.43 -10.46 14.82
CA ILE A 286 -2.36 -9.81 13.50
C ILE A 286 -1.79 -8.40 13.63
N ALA A 287 -2.24 -7.64 14.65
CA ALA A 287 -1.77 -6.29 14.92
C ALA A 287 -0.91 -6.23 16.19
N ASP A 288 0.02 -5.27 16.23
CA ASP A 288 0.96 -5.10 17.34
C ASP A 288 0.32 -4.37 18.52
N LYS A 289 -0.46 -3.31 18.25
CA LYS A 289 -1.07 -2.49 19.30
C LYS A 289 -2.21 -1.60 18.80
N VAL A 290 -3.20 -1.36 19.67
CA VAL A 290 -4.20 -0.32 19.48
C VAL A 290 -3.62 1.03 19.91
N VAL A 291 -3.66 2.03 19.01
CA VAL A 291 -3.23 3.41 19.27
C VAL A 291 -4.17 4.39 18.57
N ASN A 292 -4.58 5.44 19.29
CA ASN A 292 -5.65 6.34 18.85
C ASN A 292 -5.12 7.69 18.34
N SER A 293 -3.81 7.93 18.38
CA SER A 293 -3.21 9.15 17.82
C SER A 293 -1.79 8.92 17.31
N ARG A 294 -1.35 9.77 16.37
CA ARG A 294 0.06 9.81 15.93
C ARG A 294 1.00 10.02 17.12
N ARG A 295 0.64 10.91 18.05
CA ARG A 295 1.43 11.21 19.26
C ARG A 295 1.63 9.97 20.13
N GLU A 296 0.58 9.19 20.36
CA GLU A 296 0.65 7.96 21.13
C GLU A 296 1.52 6.90 20.44
N LEU A 297 1.33 6.70 19.13
CA LEU A 297 2.14 5.80 18.32
C LEU A 297 3.62 6.17 18.38
N LEU A 298 3.95 7.45 18.17
CA LEU A 298 5.32 7.94 18.21
C LEU A 298 5.95 7.76 19.59
N ARG A 299 5.23 8.03 20.68
CA ARG A 299 5.73 7.78 22.04
C ARG A 299 5.97 6.30 22.29
N HIS A 300 5.07 5.43 21.84
CA HIS A 300 5.24 3.98 21.96
C HIS A 300 6.47 3.47 21.21
N LEU A 301 6.77 4.05 20.04
CA LEU A 301 7.98 3.80 19.27
C LEU A 301 9.18 4.63 19.73
N GLN A 302 9.04 5.40 20.81
CA GLN A 302 10.08 6.27 21.37
C GLN A 302 10.65 7.28 20.34
N ALA A 303 9.81 7.77 19.45
CA ALA A 303 10.11 8.72 18.37
C ALA A 303 9.28 10.01 18.49
N GLN A 304 8.87 10.38 19.71
CA GLN A 304 8.05 11.57 19.97
C GLN A 304 8.76 12.89 19.61
N ASP A 305 10.10 12.90 19.64
CA ASP A 305 10.93 14.08 19.35
C ASP A 305 11.49 14.04 17.91
N ALA A 306 11.01 13.12 17.07
CA ALA A 306 11.45 13.01 15.69
C ALA A 306 10.80 14.07 14.79
N GLN A 307 11.54 14.57 13.81
CA GLN A 307 10.98 15.43 12.77
C GLN A 307 9.96 14.65 11.93
N ILE A 308 8.70 15.09 11.94
CA ILE A 308 7.67 14.49 11.10
C ILE A 308 7.72 15.11 9.70
N VAL A 309 7.91 14.27 8.68
CA VAL A 309 7.85 14.69 7.27
C VAL A 309 6.71 13.95 6.59
N THR A 310 5.75 14.68 6.06
CA THR A 310 4.66 14.09 5.27
C THR A 310 5.05 14.06 3.80
N ASN A 311 4.96 12.89 3.17
CA ASN A 311 5.16 12.74 1.74
C ASN A 311 3.78 12.67 1.05
N ASN A 312 3.54 13.61 0.14
CA ASN A 312 2.27 13.79 -0.56
C ASN A 312 2.34 13.31 -2.03
N ASP A 313 3.34 12.51 -2.42
CA ASP A 313 3.53 12.12 -3.83
C ASP A 313 2.30 11.40 -4.41
N LEU A 314 1.66 10.50 -3.64
CA LEU A 314 0.44 9.80 -4.06
C LEU A 314 -0.74 10.76 -4.26
N GLN A 315 -0.92 11.70 -3.33
CA GLN A 315 -2.00 12.67 -3.32
C GLN A 315 -1.80 13.67 -4.46
N ASN A 316 -0.56 14.08 -4.71
CA ASN A 316 -0.17 14.89 -5.85
C ASN A 316 -0.46 14.19 -7.19
N ALA A 317 -0.12 12.90 -7.31
CA ALA A 317 -0.44 12.12 -8.50
C ALA A 317 -1.95 11.99 -8.74
N ARG A 318 -2.74 11.78 -7.69
CA ARG A 318 -4.22 11.78 -7.76
C ARG A 318 -4.76 13.13 -8.22
N MET A 319 -4.25 14.22 -7.66
CA MET A 319 -4.64 15.58 -8.06
C MET A 319 -4.23 15.89 -9.50
N GLU A 320 -3.05 15.48 -9.93
CA GLU A 320 -2.59 15.60 -11.32
C GLU A 320 -3.55 14.91 -12.27
N LEU A 321 -3.89 13.64 -12.00
CA LEU A 321 -4.82 12.90 -12.85
C LEU A 321 -6.22 13.54 -12.89
N LYS A 322 -6.71 14.04 -11.74
CA LYS A 322 -7.99 14.77 -11.68
C LYS A 322 -7.96 16.03 -12.57
N ARG A 323 -6.86 16.80 -12.53
CA ARG A 323 -6.67 17.98 -13.39
C ARG A 323 -6.64 17.60 -14.87
N VAL A 324 -5.94 16.51 -15.22
CA VAL A 324 -5.87 16.01 -16.59
C VAL A 324 -7.25 15.58 -17.10
N LYS A 325 -8.03 14.85 -16.30
CA LYS A 325 -9.42 14.50 -16.63
C LYS A 325 -10.27 15.74 -16.90
N GLY A 326 -10.18 16.76 -16.03
CA GLY A 326 -10.86 18.04 -16.23
C GLY A 326 -10.38 18.83 -17.45
N GLN A 327 -9.12 18.69 -17.85
CA GLN A 327 -8.61 19.26 -19.10
C GLN A 327 -9.21 18.55 -20.32
N ILE A 328 -9.28 17.22 -20.30
CA ILE A 328 -9.86 16.43 -21.40
C ILE A 328 -11.33 16.79 -21.61
N GLU A 329 -12.11 16.89 -20.54
CA GLU A 329 -13.53 17.28 -20.65
C GLU A 329 -13.72 18.68 -21.22
N ARG A 330 -12.83 19.62 -20.89
CA ARG A 330 -12.84 20.95 -21.53
C ARG A 330 -12.49 20.89 -23.01
N ILE A 331 -11.50 20.08 -23.38
CA ILE A 331 -11.14 19.89 -24.79
C ILE A 331 -12.27 19.24 -25.56
N ARG A 332 -12.95 18.23 -25.01
CA ARG A 332 -14.12 17.58 -25.64
C ARG A 332 -15.23 18.58 -25.94
N LYS A 333 -15.67 19.35 -24.93
CA LYS A 333 -16.68 20.42 -25.13
C LYS A 333 -16.24 21.46 -26.16
N SER A 334 -14.95 21.82 -26.13
CA SER A 334 -14.33 22.75 -27.07
C SER A 334 -14.32 22.21 -28.50
N LEU A 335 -14.15 20.90 -28.69
CA LEU A 335 -14.23 20.23 -29.98
C LEU A 335 -15.69 20.14 -30.46
N ASP A 336 -16.62 19.74 -29.59
CA ASP A 336 -18.05 19.65 -29.92
C ASP A 336 -18.59 20.99 -30.45
N PHE A 337 -18.25 22.09 -29.78
CA PHE A 337 -18.61 23.43 -30.21
C PHE A 337 -18.01 23.80 -31.57
N LYS A 338 -16.76 23.41 -31.85
CA LYS A 338 -16.13 23.65 -33.16
C LYS A 338 -16.77 22.83 -34.26
N THR A 339 -17.14 21.59 -33.98
CA THR A 339 -17.85 20.73 -34.94
C THR A 339 -19.16 21.37 -35.34
N GLN A 340 -19.95 21.85 -34.37
CA GLN A 340 -21.18 22.61 -34.65
C GLN A 340 -20.91 23.85 -35.51
N GLN A 341 -19.88 24.64 -35.22
CA GLN A 341 -19.57 25.82 -36.05
C GLN A 341 -19.21 25.47 -37.50
N LEU A 342 -18.55 24.33 -37.74
CA LEU A 342 -18.15 23.90 -39.07
C LEU A 342 -19.33 23.40 -39.92
N GLU A 343 -20.39 22.86 -39.31
CA GLU A 343 -21.59 22.41 -40.03
C GLU A 343 -22.31 23.56 -40.76
N TYR A 344 -22.25 24.78 -40.22
CA TYR A 344 -22.98 25.94 -40.73
C TYR A 344 -22.10 26.94 -41.52
N GLU A 345 -20.79 26.71 -41.66
CA GLU A 345 -19.87 27.68 -42.29
C GLU A 345 -19.34 27.24 -43.66
N HIS A 346 -19.41 28.15 -44.64
CA HIS A 346 -18.73 28.00 -45.93
C HIS A 346 -17.20 28.20 -45.82
N PRO A 347 -16.40 27.77 -46.82
CA PRO A 347 -14.93 27.89 -46.82
C PRO A 347 -14.44 29.34 -46.68
N THR A 348 -14.21 29.78 -45.44
CA THR A 348 -13.82 31.16 -45.08
C THR A 348 -12.52 31.18 -44.27
N PRO A 349 -11.84 32.34 -44.14
CA PRO A 349 -10.73 32.49 -43.20
C PRO A 349 -11.08 32.13 -41.75
N LYS A 350 -12.35 32.29 -41.36
CA LYS A 350 -12.87 31.90 -40.04
C LYS A 350 -12.82 30.39 -39.84
N VAL A 351 -13.27 29.60 -40.84
CA VAL A 351 -13.14 28.14 -40.85
C VAL A 351 -11.69 27.68 -40.69
N LEU A 352 -10.74 28.34 -41.38
CA LEU A 352 -9.31 28.01 -41.22
C LEU A 352 -8.80 28.25 -39.79
N LYS A 353 -9.31 29.26 -39.08
CA LYS A 353 -8.97 29.51 -37.66
C LYS A 353 -9.55 28.43 -36.75
N ILE A 354 -10.80 28.01 -37.00
CA ILE A 354 -11.47 26.93 -36.26
C ILE A 354 -10.69 25.62 -36.41
N LEU A 355 -10.34 25.24 -37.64
CA LEU A 355 -9.57 24.02 -37.93
C LEU A 355 -8.18 24.03 -37.29
N ARG A 356 -7.46 25.17 -37.31
CA ARG A 356 -6.17 25.28 -36.58
C ARG A 356 -6.32 25.07 -35.07
N SER A 357 -7.40 25.61 -34.49
CA SER A 357 -7.67 25.45 -33.07
C SER A 357 -8.03 24.00 -32.75
N ALA A 358 -8.88 23.35 -33.56
CA ALA A 358 -9.22 21.94 -33.41
C ALA A 358 -7.97 21.04 -33.51
N ARG A 359 -7.08 21.34 -34.47
CA ARG A 359 -5.78 20.65 -34.60
C ARG A 359 -4.97 20.69 -33.30
N SER A 360 -4.87 21.84 -32.64
CA SER A 360 -4.17 21.98 -31.36
C SER A 360 -4.82 21.18 -30.23
N ASP A 361 -6.16 21.11 -30.21
CA ASP A 361 -6.93 20.34 -29.25
C ASP A 361 -6.66 18.83 -29.41
N PHE A 362 -6.71 18.29 -30.63
CA PHE A 362 -6.40 16.88 -30.91
C PHE A 362 -4.94 16.52 -30.61
N GLN A 363 -3.98 17.38 -30.97
CA GLN A 363 -2.56 17.19 -30.59
C GLN A 363 -2.39 17.10 -29.07
N THR A 364 -3.16 17.87 -28.31
CA THR A 364 -3.15 17.82 -26.85
C THR A 364 -3.75 16.50 -26.35
N LEU A 365 -4.89 16.06 -26.89
CA LEU A 365 -5.50 14.77 -26.53
C LEU A 365 -4.57 13.58 -26.80
N ILE A 366 -3.89 13.55 -27.95
CA ILE A 366 -2.91 12.51 -28.29
C ILE A 366 -1.77 12.48 -27.27
N ARG A 367 -1.24 13.65 -26.91
CA ARG A 367 -0.15 13.77 -25.92
C ARG A 367 -0.60 13.27 -24.54
N LEU A 368 -1.80 13.63 -24.11
CA LEU A 368 -2.37 13.21 -22.82
C LEU A 368 -2.65 11.69 -22.81
N ALA A 369 -3.22 11.14 -23.89
CA ALA A 369 -3.48 9.71 -24.03
C ALA A 369 -2.20 8.87 -23.94
N LYS A 370 -1.11 9.33 -24.59
CA LYS A 370 0.21 8.66 -24.52
C LYS A 370 0.85 8.76 -23.13
N LYS A 371 0.72 9.92 -22.47
CA LYS A 371 1.35 10.17 -21.16
C LYS A 371 0.63 9.46 -20.00
N TYR A 372 -0.69 9.31 -20.07
CA TYR A 372 -1.52 8.78 -18.97
C TYR A 372 -2.33 7.55 -19.42
N PRO A 373 -1.71 6.36 -19.48
CA PRO A 373 -2.39 5.13 -19.91
C PRO A 373 -3.58 4.75 -19.01
N ASP A 374 -3.57 5.19 -17.74
CA ASP A 374 -4.68 4.98 -16.79
C ASP A 374 -5.99 5.67 -17.20
N LEU A 375 -5.96 6.59 -18.16
CA LEU A 375 -7.16 7.22 -18.71
C LEU A 375 -7.93 6.31 -19.69
N GLN A 376 -7.33 5.20 -20.12
CA GLN A 376 -7.90 4.28 -21.11
C GLN A 376 -8.31 4.98 -22.42
N LEU A 377 -7.64 6.09 -22.75
CA LEU A 377 -7.83 6.81 -23.99
C LEU A 377 -6.90 6.22 -25.05
N SER A 378 -7.46 5.71 -26.14
CA SER A 378 -6.67 5.32 -27.31
C SER A 378 -6.23 6.58 -28.06
N ALA A 379 -4.93 6.68 -28.38
CA ALA A 379 -4.41 7.79 -29.17
C ALA A 379 -4.84 7.70 -30.65
N ARG A 380 -5.03 6.48 -31.17
CA ARG A 380 -5.26 6.22 -32.59
C ARG A 380 -6.50 6.94 -33.16
N PRO A 381 -7.69 6.87 -32.53
CA PRO A 381 -8.85 7.63 -33.02
C PRO A 381 -8.60 9.14 -33.10
N PHE A 382 -7.82 9.70 -32.16
CA PHE A 382 -7.47 11.11 -32.19
C PHE A 382 -6.44 11.45 -33.29
N GLU A 383 -5.55 10.53 -33.62
CA GLU A 383 -4.60 10.66 -34.73
C GLU A 383 -5.33 10.62 -36.08
N ASP A 384 -6.30 9.73 -36.25
CA ASP A 384 -7.13 9.63 -37.46
C ASP A 384 -7.96 10.90 -37.69
N GLU A 385 -8.56 11.44 -36.62
CA GLU A 385 -9.33 12.68 -36.67
C GLU A 385 -8.43 13.90 -36.95
N LEU A 386 -7.23 13.93 -36.36
CA LEU A 386 -6.22 14.97 -36.62
C LEU A 386 -5.83 15.00 -38.10
N ASN A 387 -5.57 13.84 -38.70
CA ASN A 387 -5.24 13.73 -40.13
C ASN A 387 -6.38 14.25 -41.02
N SER A 388 -7.63 13.96 -40.64
CA SER A 388 -8.82 14.45 -41.36
C SER A 388 -8.94 15.97 -41.30
N ILE A 389 -8.69 16.58 -40.14
CA ILE A 389 -8.67 18.03 -39.95
C ILE A 389 -7.55 18.69 -40.77
N GLU A 390 -6.37 18.09 -40.82
CA GLU A 390 -5.25 18.61 -41.60
C GLU A 390 -5.55 18.57 -43.11
N ALA A 391 -6.14 17.48 -43.60
CA ALA A 391 -6.58 17.37 -44.99
C ALA A 391 -7.65 18.41 -45.34
N ALA A 392 -8.65 18.62 -44.47
CA ALA A 392 -9.70 19.62 -44.66
C ALA A 392 -9.11 21.04 -44.67
N TYR A 393 -8.18 21.33 -43.76
CA TYR A 393 -7.49 22.62 -43.68
C TYR A 393 -6.73 22.93 -44.96
N ASP A 394 -5.96 21.98 -45.49
CA ASP A 394 -5.17 22.17 -46.71
C ASP A 394 -6.06 22.33 -47.94
N LYS A 395 -7.15 21.57 -48.04
CA LYS A 395 -8.15 21.71 -49.11
C LYS A 395 -8.73 23.12 -49.12
N ILE A 396 -9.21 23.61 -47.98
CA ILE A 396 -9.82 24.95 -47.86
C ILE A 396 -8.78 26.03 -48.16
N LYS A 397 -7.57 25.92 -47.58
CA LYS A 397 -6.48 26.88 -47.80
C LYS A 397 -6.13 27.02 -49.29
N ARG A 398 -6.11 25.92 -50.05
CA ARG A 398 -5.89 25.94 -51.52
C ARG A 398 -7.05 26.64 -52.24
N THR A 399 -8.30 26.37 -51.88
CA THR A 399 -9.48 27.00 -52.50
C THR A 399 -9.57 28.50 -52.19
N THR A 400 -9.26 28.93 -50.96
CA THR A 400 -9.27 30.36 -50.60
C THR A 400 -8.15 31.14 -51.29
N ARG A 401 -7.00 30.51 -51.58
CA ARG A 401 -5.90 31.11 -52.35
C ARG A 401 -6.18 31.24 -53.84
N ARG A 402 -7.05 30.41 -54.42
CA ARG A 402 -7.45 30.48 -55.84
C ARG A 402 -8.57 31.49 -56.12
N ARG A 403 -9.26 31.97 -55.09
CA ARG A 403 -10.37 32.95 -55.16
C ARG A 403 -9.93 34.40 -54.87
N ARG A 404 -8.68 34.59 -54.44
CA ARG A 404 -7.98 35.89 -54.41
C ARG A 404 -7.07 35.96 -55.61
#